data_AF-Q4CKY0-F1
#
_entry.id   AF-Q4CKY0-F1
#
_cell.length_a   1.000
_cell.length_b   1.000
_cell.length_c   1.000
_cell.angle_alpha   90.00
_cell.angle_beta   90.00
_cell.angle_gamma   90.00
#
_symmetry.space_group_name_H-M   'P 1'
#
loop_
_entity.id
_entity.type
_entity.pdbx_description
1 polymer ?
#
loop_
_entity_poly.entity_id
_entity_poly.type
_entity_poly.pdbx_seq_one_letter_code
_entity_poly.pdbx_strand_id
1 'polypeptide(L)'
;TLLLLDNRIEGNRYALHFPVVVVVDGGGIIVKGNVLRTAGNNGAELAICVHAVDVKNGGYFDVENNAMSAVVGVWFVKMATVSTAGLLRVADCTFIGKKYFFDPALVYLSNSLILQGGAQWRVEGNNVSAASVLSISHPQQKIRLSGSGTTVVLAHNRQVEGSAVFAKLLPPNTILASPARFVVGCNLHEEGKEVSYDGVFPEGVELFRCGTCNEDAACYLPGTESVDRSSCSCSCKGGWHGASCLPFEVPDTVVPPVAERAVDGDTSCVVNQTLTSLTLNMWKTHHCFLGVTFSGVGAVLTFSLNSMPLHLPINITLTGCTFLYGAVLQFVGGAEAAESSGVLIRVGRTVMRSSVVVFALALPQHCDIAVTEVDAVQLSVVDIPDTTSRTLSVLLLRNVVLAASSLLVSNVNAHSLRYGGFGLYSVGTLTLVGGSSLYARYCSFDGYEHLFYVYRLSVRNHSVFALLNNMMSSGTSFLYQHQEFSVSNHSVLRVVGNSGSVSYATYNDGLWTVEQSGWLDWR
;
A
#
# COMPACT_ATOMS: atom_id res chain seq x y z
N THR A 1 6.42 4.49 -6.66
CA THR A 1 5.12 4.06 -7.23
C THR A 1 4.25 3.43 -6.15
N LEU A 2 2.94 3.68 -6.17
CA LEU A 2 1.93 3.08 -5.29
C LEU A 2 1.06 2.13 -6.11
N LEU A 3 0.90 0.89 -5.65
CA LEU A 3 0.10 -0.15 -6.31
C LEU A 3 -1.02 -0.63 -5.37
N LEU A 4 -2.26 -0.55 -5.81
CA LEU A 4 -3.43 -1.18 -5.19
C LEU A 4 -3.99 -2.21 -6.18
N LEU A 5 -3.68 -3.49 -5.99
CA LEU A 5 -3.95 -4.54 -6.96
C LEU A 5 -4.82 -5.65 -6.40
N ASP A 6 -5.84 -6.08 -7.12
CA ASP A 6 -6.62 -7.31 -6.86
C ASP A 6 -7.30 -7.38 -5.48
N ASN A 7 -7.61 -6.22 -4.86
CA ASN A 7 -8.28 -6.16 -3.56
C ASN A 7 -9.81 -6.24 -3.68
N ARG A 8 -10.48 -6.73 -2.63
CA ARG A 8 -11.94 -6.60 -2.46
C ARG A 8 -12.25 -5.67 -1.29
N ILE A 9 -12.62 -4.43 -1.59
CA ILE A 9 -12.82 -3.36 -0.60
C ILE A 9 -14.29 -2.94 -0.61
N GLU A 10 -14.93 -3.00 0.56
CA GLU A 10 -16.27 -2.45 0.78
C GLU A 10 -16.19 -1.32 1.81
N GLY A 11 -16.38 -0.08 1.35
CA GLY A 11 -16.36 1.11 2.19
C GLY A 11 -17.78 1.56 2.58
N ASN A 12 -17.93 2.27 3.70
CA ASN A 12 -19.21 2.89 4.01
C ASN A 12 -19.50 4.05 3.04
N ARG A 13 -18.62 5.06 3.03
CA ARG A 13 -18.70 6.23 2.13
C ARG A 13 -17.76 6.15 0.95
N TYR A 14 -16.54 5.65 1.15
CA TYR A 14 -15.55 5.50 0.10
C TYR A 14 -14.77 4.19 0.25
N ALA A 15 -14.44 3.53 -0.86
CA ALA A 15 -13.56 2.36 -0.84
C ALA A 15 -12.08 2.78 -0.88
N LEU A 16 -11.74 3.77 -1.70
CA LEU A 16 -10.42 4.41 -1.74
C LEU A 16 -10.57 5.93 -1.63
N HIS A 17 -9.78 6.57 -0.75
CA HIS A 17 -9.85 8.01 -0.52
C HIS A 17 -8.47 8.62 -0.36
N PHE A 18 -8.18 9.62 -1.18
CA PHE A 18 -7.03 10.51 -1.05
C PHE A 18 -7.52 11.86 -0.50
N PRO A 19 -7.46 12.08 0.83
CA PRO A 19 -8.06 13.26 1.48
C PRO A 19 -7.30 14.57 1.23
N VAL A 20 -6.06 14.46 0.75
CA VAL A 20 -5.14 15.58 0.48
C VAL A 20 -4.71 15.57 -0.99
N VAL A 21 -3.97 16.61 -1.40
CA VAL A 21 -3.42 16.66 -2.76
C VAL A 21 -2.47 15.49 -2.99
N VAL A 22 -2.67 14.79 -4.10
CA VAL A 22 -1.80 13.72 -4.57
C VAL A 22 -0.87 14.29 -5.63
N VAL A 23 0.43 14.28 -5.37
CA VAL A 23 1.43 14.70 -6.35
C VAL A 23 2.17 13.46 -6.85
N VAL A 24 2.10 13.21 -8.15
CA VAL A 24 2.83 12.14 -8.83
C VAL A 24 3.88 12.80 -9.72
N ASP A 25 5.11 12.85 -9.25
CA ASP A 25 6.26 13.42 -9.98
C ASP A 25 7.19 12.28 -10.41
N GLY A 26 6.97 11.78 -11.63
CA GLY A 26 7.53 10.50 -12.07
C GLY A 26 6.93 9.30 -11.31
N GLY A 27 7.22 8.08 -11.79
CA GLY A 27 6.62 6.84 -11.25
C GLY A 27 5.09 6.86 -11.39
N GLY A 28 4.35 6.27 -10.44
CA GLY A 28 2.90 6.47 -10.45
C GLY A 28 2.06 5.79 -9.38
N ILE A 29 0.75 5.87 -9.57
CA ILE A 29 -0.30 5.25 -8.77
C ILE A 29 -1.08 4.34 -9.71
N ILE A 30 -1.17 3.05 -9.39
CA ILE A 30 -1.95 2.06 -10.15
C ILE A 30 -3.00 1.46 -9.22
N VAL A 31 -4.26 1.63 -9.58
CA VAL A 31 -5.40 0.97 -8.94
C VAL A 31 -5.95 -0.02 -9.96
N LYS A 32 -5.64 -1.32 -9.81
CA LYS A 32 -5.95 -2.32 -10.82
C LYS A 32 -6.55 -3.62 -10.30
N GLY A 33 -7.53 -4.18 -11.00
CA GLY A 33 -8.08 -5.50 -10.66
C GLY A 33 -8.94 -5.52 -9.39
N ASN A 34 -9.27 -4.37 -8.79
CA ASN A 34 -9.97 -4.33 -7.52
C ASN A 34 -11.48 -4.41 -7.67
N VAL A 35 -12.15 -4.97 -6.66
CA VAL A 35 -13.60 -4.86 -6.45
C VAL A 35 -13.84 -3.78 -5.40
N LEU A 36 -14.33 -2.61 -5.82
CA LEU A 36 -14.54 -1.43 -4.96
C LEU A 36 -16.04 -1.15 -4.80
N ARG A 37 -16.58 -1.44 -3.61
CA ARG A 37 -18.01 -1.29 -3.32
C ARG A 37 -18.23 -0.28 -2.20
N THR A 38 -19.40 0.33 -2.22
CA THR A 38 -19.87 1.14 -1.10
C THR A 38 -21.20 0.64 -0.55
N ALA A 39 -21.35 0.63 0.78
CA ALA A 39 -22.55 0.16 1.47
C ALA A 39 -23.46 1.29 1.99
N GLY A 40 -23.00 2.55 1.96
CA GLY A 40 -23.77 3.70 2.42
C GLY A 40 -25.07 3.93 1.62
N ASN A 41 -26.05 4.55 2.28
CA ASN A 41 -27.37 4.88 1.72
C ASN A 41 -27.68 6.39 1.80
N ASN A 42 -26.65 7.23 1.92
CA ASN A 42 -26.78 8.67 2.09
C ASN A 42 -26.66 9.41 0.74
N GLY A 43 -26.38 8.70 -0.36
CA GLY A 43 -26.28 9.25 -1.71
C GLY A 43 -24.97 10.00 -1.97
N ALA A 44 -23.95 9.78 -1.15
CA ALA A 44 -22.64 10.41 -1.24
C ALA A 44 -21.52 9.37 -1.34
N GLU A 45 -21.84 8.16 -1.81
CA GLU A 45 -20.93 7.03 -1.84
C GLU A 45 -20.05 7.00 -3.09
N LEU A 46 -18.74 6.81 -2.89
CA LEU A 46 -17.70 6.94 -3.92
C LEU A 46 -16.84 5.68 -3.98
N ALA A 47 -16.56 5.11 -5.15
CA ALA A 47 -15.57 4.03 -5.19
C ALA A 47 -14.17 4.58 -4.91
N ILE A 48 -13.77 5.63 -5.63
CA ILE A 48 -12.50 6.33 -5.49
C ILE A 48 -12.77 7.84 -5.35
N CYS A 49 -12.26 8.45 -4.29
CA CYS A 49 -12.34 9.88 -4.04
C CYS A 49 -10.93 10.49 -4.00
N VAL A 50 -10.66 11.45 -4.88
CA VAL A 50 -9.37 12.14 -4.97
C VAL A 50 -9.59 13.63 -4.68
N HIS A 51 -9.01 14.13 -3.58
CA HIS A 51 -9.19 15.52 -3.20
C HIS A 51 -8.65 16.49 -4.25
N ALA A 52 -7.38 16.34 -4.64
CA ALA A 52 -6.73 17.06 -5.73
C ALA A 52 -5.62 16.17 -6.31
N VAL A 53 -5.27 16.36 -7.58
CA VAL A 53 -4.20 15.57 -8.22
C VAL A 53 -3.32 16.46 -9.08
N ASP A 54 -2.00 16.28 -8.98
CA ASP A 54 -0.96 16.87 -9.82
C ASP A 54 -0.05 15.76 -10.35
N VAL A 55 -0.22 15.38 -11.62
CA VAL A 55 0.59 14.34 -12.28
C VAL A 55 1.56 14.99 -13.25
N LYS A 56 2.86 14.75 -13.09
CA LYS A 56 3.91 15.42 -13.88
C LYS A 56 5.13 14.56 -14.15
N ASN A 57 5.95 15.04 -15.09
CA ASN A 57 7.27 14.50 -15.45
C ASN A 57 7.24 12.99 -15.76
N GLY A 58 6.32 12.58 -16.64
CA GLY A 58 6.14 11.16 -16.99
C GLY A 58 5.41 10.33 -15.92
N GLY A 59 4.99 10.96 -14.82
CA GLY A 59 4.20 10.33 -13.77
C GLY A 59 2.84 9.84 -14.27
N TYR A 60 2.25 8.87 -13.59
CA TYR A 60 0.93 8.34 -13.95
C TYR A 60 0.01 8.08 -12.76
N PHE A 61 -1.28 8.31 -12.94
CA PHE A 61 -2.35 7.83 -12.06
C PHE A 61 -3.33 7.06 -12.92
N ASP A 62 -3.32 5.73 -12.77
CA ASP A 62 -4.07 4.78 -13.56
C ASP A 62 -5.07 3.99 -12.72
N VAL A 63 -6.33 3.99 -13.15
CA VAL A 63 -7.43 3.21 -12.58
C VAL A 63 -7.89 2.24 -13.66
N GLU A 64 -7.41 1.00 -13.63
CA GLU A 64 -7.59 0.04 -14.72
C GLU A 64 -8.29 -1.24 -14.25
N ASN A 65 -9.20 -1.81 -15.04
CA ASN A 65 -9.76 -3.15 -14.77
C ASN A 65 -10.36 -3.30 -13.34
N ASN A 66 -11.05 -2.27 -12.84
CA ASN A 66 -11.72 -2.35 -11.54
C ASN A 66 -13.23 -2.60 -11.70
N ALA A 67 -13.81 -3.39 -10.80
CA ALA A 67 -15.25 -3.55 -10.66
C ALA A 67 -15.76 -2.63 -9.54
N MET A 68 -16.46 -1.57 -9.91
CA MET A 68 -16.90 -0.50 -9.01
C MET A 68 -18.43 -0.48 -8.86
N SER A 69 -18.92 -0.26 -7.64
CA SER A 69 -20.36 -0.05 -7.39
C SER A 69 -20.59 1.01 -6.32
N ALA A 70 -20.98 2.21 -6.77
CA ALA A 70 -21.13 3.42 -5.96
C ALA A 70 -22.01 4.46 -6.69
N VAL A 71 -22.21 5.66 -6.12
CA VAL A 71 -22.83 6.79 -6.83
C VAL A 71 -21.85 7.36 -7.85
N VAL A 72 -20.57 7.49 -7.49
CA VAL A 72 -19.51 7.91 -8.40
C VAL A 72 -18.36 6.91 -8.38
N GLY A 73 -17.82 6.58 -9.56
CA GLY A 73 -16.65 5.71 -9.69
C GLY A 73 -15.37 6.40 -9.18
N VAL A 74 -14.95 7.45 -9.87
CA VAL A 74 -13.76 8.26 -9.58
C VAL A 74 -14.17 9.72 -9.50
N TRP A 75 -14.08 10.31 -8.32
CA TRP A 75 -14.40 11.71 -8.07
C TRP A 75 -13.12 12.53 -7.86
N PHE A 76 -12.87 13.52 -8.71
CA PHE A 76 -11.88 14.59 -8.47
C PHE A 76 -12.54 15.84 -7.87
N VAL A 77 -12.32 16.08 -6.57
CA VAL A 77 -13.07 17.08 -5.78
C VAL A 77 -12.60 18.51 -6.08
N LYS A 78 -11.28 18.70 -6.19
CA LYS A 78 -10.63 19.96 -6.53
C LYS A 78 -9.93 19.82 -7.89
N MET A 79 -9.07 20.78 -8.19
CA MET A 79 -8.37 20.87 -9.46
C MET A 79 -7.52 19.63 -9.70
N ALA A 80 -7.58 19.13 -10.93
CA ALA A 80 -6.68 18.12 -11.44
C ALA A 80 -5.72 18.79 -12.43
N THR A 81 -4.43 18.52 -12.29
CA THR A 81 -3.39 19.03 -13.19
C THR A 81 -2.59 17.85 -13.72
N VAL A 82 -2.38 17.80 -15.03
CA VAL A 82 -1.52 16.83 -15.69
C VAL A 82 -0.55 17.60 -16.57
N SER A 83 0.75 17.47 -16.34
CA SER A 83 1.77 18.21 -17.08
C SER A 83 2.97 17.34 -17.50
N THR A 84 3.78 17.84 -18.42
CA THR A 84 5.12 17.29 -18.72
C THR A 84 5.10 15.77 -18.96
N ALA A 85 4.33 15.34 -19.96
CA ALA A 85 4.10 13.93 -20.30
C ALA A 85 3.50 13.05 -19.19
N GLY A 86 2.80 13.65 -18.22
CA GLY A 86 2.03 12.90 -17.22
C GLY A 86 0.77 12.24 -17.80
N LEU A 87 0.29 11.18 -17.14
CA LEU A 87 -0.89 10.41 -17.54
C LEU A 87 -1.92 10.31 -16.40
N LEU A 88 -3.17 10.69 -16.66
CA LEU A 88 -4.31 10.37 -15.81
C LEU A 88 -5.25 9.43 -16.59
N ARG A 89 -5.55 8.24 -16.07
CA ARG A 89 -6.30 7.21 -16.84
C ARG A 89 -7.34 6.50 -16.00
N VAL A 90 -8.52 6.30 -16.58
CA VAL A 90 -9.58 5.42 -16.08
C VAL A 90 -9.97 4.50 -17.22
N ALA A 91 -9.55 3.24 -17.16
CA ALA A 91 -9.66 2.31 -18.27
C ALA A 91 -10.22 0.94 -17.89
N ASP A 92 -10.94 0.31 -18.81
CA ASP A 92 -11.38 -1.08 -18.72
C ASP A 92 -12.15 -1.42 -17.42
N CYS A 93 -12.73 -0.41 -16.77
CA CYS A 93 -13.46 -0.59 -15.53
C CYS A 93 -14.92 -0.96 -15.81
N THR A 94 -15.49 -1.79 -14.94
CA THR A 94 -16.94 -2.02 -14.88
C THR A 94 -17.52 -1.19 -13.74
N PHE A 95 -18.43 -0.26 -14.02
CA PHE A 95 -19.06 0.59 -13.02
C PHE A 95 -20.58 0.45 -13.02
N ILE A 96 -21.14 0.12 -11.86
CA ILE A 96 -22.57 0.03 -11.63
C ILE A 96 -23.00 1.23 -10.78
N GLY A 97 -23.66 2.19 -11.42
CA GLY A 97 -24.15 3.40 -10.78
C GLY A 97 -25.31 3.14 -9.83
N LYS A 98 -25.17 3.58 -8.57
CA LYS A 98 -26.25 3.55 -7.58
C LYS A 98 -26.97 4.88 -7.59
N LYS A 99 -28.19 4.93 -8.15
CA LYS A 99 -28.98 6.15 -8.19
C LYS A 99 -29.57 6.45 -6.80
N TYR A 100 -29.23 7.63 -6.27
CA TYR A 100 -29.84 8.21 -5.07
C TYR A 100 -30.27 9.66 -5.39
N PHE A 101 -29.60 10.67 -4.82
CA PHE A 101 -29.88 12.09 -5.04
C PHE A 101 -29.04 12.70 -6.17
N PHE A 102 -27.86 12.13 -6.41
CA PHE A 102 -26.95 12.55 -7.47
C PHE A 102 -27.06 11.60 -8.64
N ASP A 103 -26.97 12.16 -9.84
CA ASP A 103 -26.87 11.34 -11.04
C ASP A 103 -25.53 10.62 -11.08
N PRO A 104 -25.53 9.27 -11.19
CA PRO A 104 -24.30 8.51 -11.15
C PRO A 104 -23.38 8.82 -12.32
N ALA A 105 -22.07 8.80 -12.07
CA ALA A 105 -21.05 8.96 -13.10
C ALA A 105 -19.81 8.12 -12.81
N LEU A 106 -19.18 7.54 -13.84
CA LEU A 106 -17.89 6.87 -13.67
C LEU A 106 -16.82 7.88 -13.29
N VAL A 107 -16.62 8.94 -14.07
CA VAL A 107 -15.67 10.02 -13.75
C VAL A 107 -16.44 11.30 -13.46
N TYR A 108 -16.18 11.89 -12.30
CA TYR A 108 -16.83 13.13 -11.86
C TYR A 108 -15.80 14.22 -11.54
N LEU A 109 -15.89 15.35 -12.24
CA LEU A 109 -15.04 16.51 -12.06
C LEU A 109 -15.82 17.63 -11.34
N SER A 110 -15.47 17.90 -10.09
CA SER A 110 -16.05 19.06 -9.37
C SER A 110 -15.39 20.39 -9.70
N ASN A 111 -14.20 20.34 -10.28
CA ASN A 111 -13.41 21.51 -10.61
C ASN A 111 -12.80 21.38 -12.02
N SER A 112 -12.01 22.37 -12.41
CA SER A 112 -11.32 22.39 -13.70
C SER A 112 -10.19 21.35 -13.75
N LEU A 113 -9.95 20.83 -14.95
CA LEU A 113 -8.83 19.95 -15.29
C LEU A 113 -7.90 20.69 -16.25
N ILE A 114 -6.61 20.74 -15.94
CA ILE A 114 -5.59 21.43 -16.74
C ILE A 114 -4.60 20.38 -17.27
N LEU A 115 -4.45 20.32 -18.59
CA LEU A 115 -3.48 19.47 -19.27
C LEU A 115 -2.49 20.32 -20.08
N GLN A 116 -1.20 20.06 -19.91
CA GLN A 116 -0.17 20.75 -20.70
C GLN A 116 1.11 19.95 -20.94
N GLY A 117 1.88 20.34 -21.95
CA GLY A 117 3.25 19.84 -22.15
C GLY A 117 3.33 18.33 -22.37
N GLY A 118 2.54 17.78 -23.29
CA GLY A 118 2.55 16.34 -23.60
C GLY A 118 1.67 15.49 -22.68
N ALA A 119 0.98 16.10 -21.71
CA ALA A 119 0.09 15.43 -20.78
C ALA A 119 -1.07 14.70 -21.48
N GLN A 120 -1.51 13.57 -20.92
CA GLN A 120 -2.71 12.89 -21.37
C GLN A 120 -3.72 12.61 -20.27
N TRP A 121 -5.00 12.70 -20.62
CA TRP A 121 -6.09 12.16 -19.82
C TRP A 121 -6.97 11.24 -20.66
N ARG A 122 -7.16 10.02 -20.17
CA ARG A 122 -7.82 8.94 -20.91
C ARG A 122 -8.96 8.34 -20.09
N VAL A 123 -10.14 8.28 -20.68
CA VAL A 123 -11.29 7.54 -20.15
C VAL A 123 -11.74 6.59 -21.24
N GLU A 124 -11.31 5.33 -21.16
CA GLU A 124 -11.40 4.41 -22.30
C GLU A 124 -11.77 2.97 -21.93
N GLY A 125 -12.46 2.26 -22.83
CA GLY A 125 -12.76 0.83 -22.63
C GLY A 125 -13.72 0.50 -21.48
N ASN A 126 -14.31 1.51 -20.82
CA ASN A 126 -15.11 1.28 -19.62
C ASN A 126 -16.53 0.80 -19.95
N ASN A 127 -17.07 -0.05 -19.07
CA ASN A 127 -18.46 -0.49 -19.11
C ASN A 127 -19.24 0.13 -17.95
N VAL A 128 -20.20 1.00 -18.27
CA VAL A 128 -21.02 1.72 -17.29
C VAL A 128 -22.49 1.32 -17.38
N SER A 129 -23.10 0.97 -16.24
CA SER A 129 -24.54 0.72 -16.10
C SER A 129 -25.18 1.80 -15.22
N ALA A 130 -26.32 2.34 -15.68
CA ALA A 130 -27.13 3.37 -15.02
C ALA A 130 -26.37 4.65 -14.63
N ALA A 131 -25.32 5.01 -15.38
CA ALA A 131 -24.43 6.13 -15.08
C ALA A 131 -23.92 6.81 -16.36
N SER A 132 -23.57 8.10 -16.23
CA SER A 132 -22.76 8.80 -17.24
C SER A 132 -21.30 8.31 -17.19
N VAL A 133 -20.59 8.33 -18.32
CA VAL A 133 -19.14 8.07 -18.33
C VAL A 133 -18.39 9.23 -17.68
N LEU A 134 -18.77 10.46 -18.04
CA LEU A 134 -18.15 11.69 -17.57
C LEU A 134 -19.19 12.71 -17.13
N SER A 135 -18.95 13.39 -16.02
CA SER A 135 -19.79 14.48 -15.53
C SER A 135 -18.95 15.62 -14.94
N ILE A 136 -19.32 16.86 -15.23
CA ILE A 136 -18.72 18.06 -14.62
C ILE A 136 -19.77 18.82 -13.81
N SER A 137 -19.44 19.25 -12.58
CA SER A 137 -20.44 19.83 -11.67
C SER A 137 -21.04 21.16 -12.14
N HIS A 138 -20.24 22.05 -12.72
CA HIS A 138 -20.65 23.43 -13.00
C HIS A 138 -20.22 23.92 -14.40
N PRO A 139 -21.04 24.72 -15.09
CA PRO A 139 -20.72 25.28 -16.41
C PRO A 139 -19.44 26.15 -16.45
N GLN A 140 -19.06 26.69 -15.29
CA GLN A 140 -17.87 27.53 -15.14
C GLN A 140 -16.57 26.71 -15.14
N GLN A 141 -16.63 25.43 -14.77
CA GLN A 141 -15.45 24.57 -14.70
C GLN A 141 -15.00 24.15 -16.10
N LYS A 142 -13.69 24.12 -16.33
CA LYS A 142 -13.13 23.93 -17.66
C LYS A 142 -12.17 22.75 -17.72
N ILE A 143 -12.21 22.00 -18.80
CA ILE A 143 -11.12 21.14 -19.25
C ILE A 143 -10.25 22.00 -20.18
N ARG A 144 -9.04 22.32 -19.77
CA ARG A 144 -8.10 23.16 -20.52
C ARG A 144 -6.97 22.31 -21.05
N LEU A 145 -6.75 22.32 -22.36
CA LEU A 145 -5.66 21.60 -23.01
C LEU A 145 -4.76 22.60 -23.74
N SER A 146 -3.45 22.46 -23.57
CA SER A 146 -2.48 23.32 -24.25
C SER A 146 -1.14 22.64 -24.48
N GLY A 147 -0.43 23.08 -25.53
CA GLY A 147 0.91 22.57 -25.85
C GLY A 147 0.91 21.30 -26.70
N SER A 148 2.09 21.00 -27.25
CA SER A 148 2.28 19.87 -28.18
C SER A 148 2.27 18.53 -27.47
N GLY A 149 1.67 17.53 -28.11
CA GLY A 149 1.52 16.16 -27.60
C GLY A 149 0.49 16.01 -26.48
N THR A 150 -0.20 17.09 -26.09
CA THR A 150 -1.25 17.02 -25.07
C THR A 150 -2.55 16.50 -25.66
N THR A 151 -3.07 15.41 -25.12
CA THR A 151 -4.20 14.68 -25.68
C THR A 151 -5.21 14.26 -24.62
N VAL A 152 -6.48 14.55 -24.82
CA VAL A 152 -7.59 13.93 -24.08
C VAL A 152 -8.27 12.88 -24.95
N VAL A 153 -8.52 11.70 -24.40
CA VAL A 153 -9.19 10.59 -25.09
C VAL A 153 -10.42 10.14 -24.30
N LEU A 154 -11.57 10.13 -24.96
CA LEU A 154 -12.82 9.54 -24.45
C LEU A 154 -13.35 8.53 -25.48
N ALA A 155 -12.93 7.28 -25.37
CA ALA A 155 -13.13 6.31 -26.45
C ALA A 155 -13.45 4.90 -25.98
N HIS A 156 -14.14 4.11 -26.82
CA HIS A 156 -14.41 2.69 -26.55
C HIS A 156 -15.20 2.42 -25.26
N ASN A 157 -15.89 3.41 -24.70
CA ASN A 157 -16.73 3.21 -23.52
C ASN A 157 -18.11 2.69 -23.94
N ARG A 158 -18.68 1.80 -23.12
CA ARG A 158 -20.01 1.24 -23.34
C ARG A 158 -20.95 1.62 -22.20
N GLN A 159 -22.08 2.21 -22.55
CA GLN A 159 -23.18 2.46 -21.63
C GLN A 159 -24.22 1.35 -21.77
N VAL A 160 -24.17 0.38 -20.86
CA VAL A 160 -24.91 -0.89 -20.96
C VAL A 160 -26.33 -0.81 -20.46
N GLU A 161 -26.71 0.13 -19.60
CA GLU A 161 -28.08 0.18 -19.10
C GLU A 161 -28.46 1.59 -18.66
N GLY A 162 -29.74 1.94 -18.81
CA GLY A 162 -30.32 3.15 -18.25
C GLY A 162 -30.30 4.39 -19.15
N SER A 163 -31.14 5.37 -18.80
CA SER A 163 -31.39 6.60 -19.55
C SER A 163 -30.42 7.75 -19.25
N ALA A 164 -29.28 7.45 -18.61
CA ALA A 164 -28.28 8.49 -18.35
C ALA A 164 -27.72 9.02 -19.67
N VAL A 165 -27.38 10.31 -19.71
CA VAL A 165 -26.64 10.86 -20.85
C VAL A 165 -25.19 10.37 -20.78
N PHE A 166 -24.58 10.11 -21.94
CA PHE A 166 -23.21 9.59 -22.04
C PHE A 166 -22.20 10.47 -21.28
N ALA A 167 -22.23 11.78 -21.55
CA ALA A 167 -21.40 12.76 -20.87
C ALA A 167 -22.22 14.00 -20.50
N LYS A 168 -22.12 14.43 -19.24
CA LYS A 168 -22.68 15.70 -18.75
C LYS A 168 -21.65 16.79 -18.86
N LEU A 169 -21.46 17.25 -20.08
CA LEU A 169 -20.52 18.31 -20.47
C LEU A 169 -21.24 19.23 -21.46
N LEU A 170 -20.93 20.52 -21.42
CA LEU A 170 -21.35 21.48 -22.44
C LEU A 170 -20.15 21.97 -23.25
N PRO A 171 -20.33 22.42 -24.51
CA PRO A 171 -19.24 22.90 -25.35
C PRO A 171 -18.34 23.96 -24.68
N PRO A 172 -18.88 24.95 -23.93
CA PRO A 172 -18.05 25.93 -23.24
C PRO A 172 -17.19 25.36 -22.11
N ASN A 173 -17.44 24.14 -21.63
CA ASN A 173 -16.62 23.50 -20.61
C ASN A 173 -15.25 23.08 -21.15
N THR A 174 -15.02 23.07 -22.46
CA THR A 174 -13.74 22.65 -23.04
C THR A 174 -13.04 23.85 -23.68
N ILE A 175 -11.76 24.04 -23.35
CA ILE A 175 -10.86 25.03 -23.95
C ILE A 175 -9.71 24.26 -24.58
N LEU A 176 -9.70 24.21 -25.91
CA LEU A 176 -8.73 23.47 -26.71
C LEU A 176 -7.78 24.45 -27.41
N ALA A 177 -6.53 24.55 -26.95
CA ALA A 177 -5.51 25.34 -27.62
C ALA A 177 -4.65 24.46 -28.52
N SER A 178 -4.63 24.77 -29.82
CA SER A 178 -3.74 24.10 -30.79
C SER A 178 -2.27 24.18 -30.33
N PRO A 179 -1.46 23.11 -30.48
CA PRO A 179 -1.74 21.85 -31.17
C PRO A 179 -2.23 20.71 -30.26
N ALA A 180 -2.80 21.01 -29.09
CA ALA A 180 -3.41 19.99 -28.25
C ALA A 180 -4.65 19.38 -28.92
N ARG A 181 -4.96 18.12 -28.58
CA ARG A 181 -6.02 17.33 -29.23
C ARG A 181 -7.02 16.80 -28.20
N PHE A 182 -8.30 16.79 -28.56
CA PHE A 182 -9.33 16.10 -27.81
C PHE A 182 -10.01 15.15 -28.79
N VAL A 183 -9.86 13.85 -28.54
CA VAL A 183 -10.33 12.78 -29.40
C VAL A 183 -11.46 12.02 -28.70
N VAL A 184 -12.59 11.86 -29.39
CA VAL A 184 -13.76 11.13 -28.89
C VAL A 184 -14.25 10.16 -29.96
N GLY A 185 -14.45 8.90 -29.61
CA GLY A 185 -14.93 7.97 -30.63
C GLY A 185 -15.15 6.53 -30.19
N CYS A 186 -15.88 5.81 -31.02
CA CYS A 186 -16.30 4.44 -30.78
C CYS A 186 -16.92 4.19 -29.37
N ASN A 187 -17.72 5.13 -28.86
CA ASN A 187 -18.48 4.90 -27.63
C ASN A 187 -19.86 4.34 -27.98
N LEU A 188 -20.32 3.34 -27.23
CA LEU A 188 -21.50 2.52 -27.57
C LEU A 188 -22.58 2.59 -26.48
N HIS A 189 -23.84 2.53 -26.88
CA HIS A 189 -24.96 2.19 -25.98
C HIS A 189 -25.17 0.67 -25.88
N GLU A 190 -26.11 0.24 -25.05
CA GLU A 190 -26.46 -1.17 -24.80
C GLU A 190 -26.65 -1.97 -26.09
N GLU A 191 -27.40 -1.40 -27.03
CA GLU A 191 -27.73 -1.97 -28.34
C GLU A 191 -26.54 -2.06 -29.31
N GLY A 192 -25.32 -1.70 -28.89
CA GLY A 192 -24.13 -1.67 -29.75
C GLY A 192 -24.14 -0.53 -30.78
N LYS A 193 -25.07 0.42 -30.66
CA LYS A 193 -25.11 1.63 -31.47
C LYS A 193 -24.17 2.69 -30.92
N GLU A 194 -23.50 3.41 -31.81
CA GLU A 194 -22.65 4.54 -31.44
C GLU A 194 -23.46 5.65 -30.76
N VAL A 195 -22.87 6.25 -29.73
CA VAL A 195 -23.40 7.41 -29.00
C VAL A 195 -23.46 8.63 -29.93
N SER A 196 -24.55 9.40 -29.88
CA SER A 196 -24.56 10.76 -30.45
C SER A 196 -23.89 11.76 -29.50
N TYR A 197 -23.07 12.64 -30.07
CA TYR A 197 -22.35 13.69 -29.35
C TYR A 197 -22.92 15.10 -29.60
N ASP A 198 -24.12 15.19 -30.18
CA ASP A 198 -24.72 16.47 -30.58
C ASP A 198 -24.83 17.44 -29.39
N GLY A 199 -24.17 18.60 -29.52
CA GLY A 199 -24.18 19.64 -28.51
C GLY A 199 -23.39 19.32 -27.22
N VAL A 200 -22.57 18.27 -27.19
CA VAL A 200 -21.76 17.89 -26.02
C VAL A 200 -20.38 18.54 -26.03
N PHE A 201 -19.72 18.57 -27.20
CA PHE A 201 -18.34 19.04 -27.37
C PHE A 201 -18.28 20.30 -28.25
N PRO A 202 -17.27 21.18 -28.09
CA PRO A 202 -17.07 22.33 -28.98
C PRO A 202 -16.50 21.91 -30.34
N GLU A 203 -16.53 22.85 -31.29
CA GLU A 203 -15.80 22.72 -32.55
C GLU A 203 -14.29 22.51 -32.28
N GLY A 204 -13.66 21.62 -33.05
CA GLY A 204 -12.25 21.26 -32.92
C GLY A 204 -11.98 19.94 -32.16
N VAL A 205 -12.98 19.38 -31.47
CA VAL A 205 -12.88 18.00 -30.96
C VAL A 205 -12.91 17.03 -32.14
N GLU A 206 -11.95 16.12 -32.19
CA GLU A 206 -11.80 15.12 -33.23
C GLU A 206 -12.70 13.92 -32.94
N LEU A 207 -13.58 13.60 -33.88
CA LEU A 207 -14.53 12.50 -33.75
C LEU A 207 -14.13 11.33 -34.66
N PHE A 208 -14.18 10.11 -34.15
CA PHE A 208 -13.96 8.90 -34.96
C PHE A 208 -15.00 7.81 -34.67
N ARG A 209 -15.26 6.96 -35.68
CA ARG A 209 -16.26 5.88 -35.61
C ARG A 209 -15.63 4.56 -35.20
N CYS A 210 -16.43 3.64 -34.68
CA CYS A 210 -16.01 2.27 -34.49
C CYS A 210 -15.54 1.63 -35.80
N GLY A 211 -14.53 0.76 -35.70
CA GLY A 211 -13.89 0.12 -36.85
C GLY A 211 -12.87 1.01 -37.59
N THR A 212 -12.73 2.29 -37.22
CA THR A 212 -11.64 3.15 -37.70
C THR A 212 -10.54 3.23 -36.63
N CYS A 213 -9.28 3.14 -37.06
CA CYS A 213 -8.15 3.34 -36.16
C CYS A 213 -7.88 4.84 -36.03
N ASN A 214 -7.89 5.35 -34.80
CA ASN A 214 -7.38 6.66 -34.47
C ASN A 214 -6.10 6.49 -33.61
N GLU A 215 -4.95 6.88 -34.16
CA GLU A 215 -3.64 6.65 -33.53
C GLU A 215 -3.47 7.43 -32.21
N ASP A 216 -4.05 8.63 -32.10
CA ASP A 216 -4.04 9.43 -30.88
C ASP A 216 -4.86 8.77 -29.75
N ALA A 217 -5.95 8.09 -30.11
CA ALA A 217 -6.77 7.32 -29.18
C ALA A 217 -6.15 5.95 -28.84
N ALA A 218 -5.51 5.27 -29.79
CA ALA A 218 -4.98 3.92 -29.58
C ALA A 218 -3.66 3.88 -28.80
N CYS A 219 -2.81 4.89 -28.99
CA CYS A 219 -1.42 4.85 -28.51
C CYS A 219 -1.07 6.03 -27.60
N TYR A 220 -0.26 5.78 -26.57
CA TYR A 220 0.33 6.87 -25.77
C TYR A 220 1.47 7.54 -26.54
N LEU A 221 1.15 8.54 -27.37
CA LEU A 221 2.06 9.22 -28.30
C LEU A 221 3.49 9.50 -27.77
N PRO A 222 3.71 9.98 -26.52
CA PRO A 222 5.07 10.15 -26.01
C PRO A 222 5.89 8.84 -25.97
N GLY A 223 5.25 7.71 -25.67
CA GLY A 223 5.85 6.37 -25.54
C GLY A 223 5.81 5.49 -26.79
N THR A 224 5.10 5.90 -27.84
CA THR A 224 4.95 5.13 -29.09
C THR A 224 6.15 5.29 -30.02
N GLU A 225 6.75 4.16 -30.44
CA GLU A 225 7.82 4.10 -31.43
C GLU A 225 7.26 4.09 -32.86
N SER A 226 6.28 3.22 -33.13
CA SER A 226 5.55 3.16 -34.40
C SER A 226 4.11 2.67 -34.20
N VAL A 227 3.24 3.01 -35.15
CA VAL A 227 1.82 2.62 -35.14
C VAL A 227 1.50 1.84 -36.40
N ASP A 228 0.95 0.64 -36.25
CA ASP A 228 0.33 -0.09 -37.36
C ASP A 228 -1.15 0.33 -37.46
N ARG A 229 -1.45 1.16 -38.46
CA ARG A 229 -2.78 1.70 -38.70
C ARG A 229 -3.82 0.66 -39.13
N SER A 230 -3.38 -0.50 -39.62
CA SER A 230 -4.28 -1.56 -40.07
C SER A 230 -4.83 -2.38 -38.89
N SER A 231 -3.99 -2.66 -37.90
CA SER A 231 -4.34 -3.40 -36.68
C SER A 231 -4.63 -2.50 -35.49
N CYS A 232 -4.36 -1.19 -35.60
CA CYS A 232 -4.42 -0.23 -34.51
C CYS A 232 -3.54 -0.62 -33.31
N SER A 233 -2.38 -1.22 -33.61
CA SER A 233 -1.41 -1.64 -32.60
C SER A 233 -0.21 -0.69 -32.54
N CYS A 234 0.39 -0.61 -31.36
CA CYS A 234 1.49 0.31 -31.06
C CYS A 234 2.75 -0.50 -30.71
N SER A 235 3.89 -0.11 -31.26
CA SER A 235 5.20 -0.55 -30.76
C SER A 235 5.73 0.51 -29.79
N CYS A 236 6.43 0.07 -28.75
CA CYS A 236 6.80 0.92 -27.63
C CYS A 236 8.28 1.23 -27.65
N LYS A 237 8.62 2.52 -27.44
CA LYS A 237 10.01 2.93 -27.22
C LYS A 237 10.56 2.20 -25.99
N GLY A 238 11.86 1.97 -25.95
CA GLY A 238 12.52 1.36 -24.79
C GLY A 238 12.14 2.07 -23.48
N GLY A 239 11.76 1.28 -22.46
CA GLY A 239 11.31 1.77 -21.15
C GLY A 239 9.81 2.10 -21.04
N TRP A 240 9.04 1.96 -22.13
CA TRP A 240 7.57 2.00 -22.11
C TRP A 240 7.01 0.59 -22.25
N HIS A 241 5.90 0.32 -21.58
CA HIS A 241 5.36 -1.01 -21.33
C HIS A 241 3.81 -1.05 -21.47
N GLY A 242 3.20 -2.24 -21.46
CA GLY A 242 1.74 -2.38 -21.57
C GLY A 242 1.17 -2.21 -22.99
N ALA A 243 -0.14 -2.44 -23.14
CA ALA A 243 -0.79 -2.66 -24.44
C ALA A 243 -0.80 -1.43 -25.38
N SER A 244 -0.74 -0.22 -24.83
CA SER A 244 -0.74 1.04 -25.61
C SER A 244 0.54 1.86 -25.41
N CYS A 245 1.64 1.23 -25.02
CA CYS A 245 2.93 1.88 -24.72
C CYS A 245 2.87 2.89 -23.59
N LEU A 246 2.24 2.47 -22.51
CA LEU A 246 2.07 3.22 -21.29
C LEU A 246 3.32 3.03 -20.39
N PRO A 247 3.59 3.86 -19.38
CA PRO A 247 4.82 3.74 -18.59
C PRO A 247 4.74 2.67 -17.46
N PHE A 248 3.93 1.62 -17.61
CA PHE A 248 3.63 0.67 -16.52
C PHE A 248 4.44 -0.64 -16.61
N GLU A 249 5.47 -0.76 -15.78
CA GLU A 249 6.05 -2.06 -15.43
C GLU A 249 5.48 -2.48 -14.07
N VAL A 250 4.62 -3.49 -14.02
CA VAL A 250 4.20 -4.10 -12.75
C VAL A 250 5.26 -5.14 -12.41
N PRO A 251 6.02 -5.00 -11.32
CA PRO A 251 7.01 -6.00 -10.96
C PRO A 251 6.31 -7.31 -10.62
N ASP A 252 6.57 -8.35 -11.42
CA ASP A 252 6.19 -9.71 -11.06
C ASP A 252 6.90 -10.08 -9.76
N THR A 253 6.13 -10.71 -8.88
CA THR A 253 6.47 -11.01 -7.48
C THR A 253 7.89 -11.55 -7.31
N VAL A 254 8.79 -10.70 -6.82
CA VAL A 254 10.03 -11.16 -6.16
C VAL A 254 9.61 -11.71 -4.80
N VAL A 255 9.35 -13.02 -4.77
CA VAL A 255 9.28 -13.79 -3.53
C VAL A 255 10.73 -14.02 -3.09
N PRO A 256 11.18 -13.44 -1.96
CA PRO A 256 12.49 -13.78 -1.45
C PRO A 256 12.50 -15.28 -1.10
N PRO A 257 13.61 -16.00 -1.37
CA PRO A 257 13.71 -17.40 -1.02
C PRO A 257 13.47 -17.59 0.48
N VAL A 258 12.71 -18.63 0.82
CA VAL A 258 12.49 -19.04 2.20
C VAL A 258 13.84 -19.37 2.81
N ALA A 259 14.25 -18.62 3.83
CA ALA A 259 15.47 -18.89 4.58
C ALA A 259 15.39 -20.29 5.22
N GLU A 260 16.35 -21.14 4.89
CA GLU A 260 16.54 -22.47 5.49
C GLU A 260 16.77 -22.33 7.00
N ARG A 261 16.02 -23.11 7.79
CA ARG A 261 16.19 -23.19 9.24
C ARG A 261 17.49 -23.93 9.55
N ALA A 262 18.56 -23.22 9.89
CA ALA A 262 19.70 -23.80 10.60
C ALA A 262 19.32 -23.98 12.08
N VAL A 263 19.40 -25.22 12.58
CA VAL A 263 19.29 -25.55 14.00
C VAL A 263 20.63 -26.14 14.41
N ASP A 264 21.51 -25.31 14.96
CA ASP A 264 22.73 -25.79 15.58
C ASP A 264 22.45 -26.23 17.02
N GLY A 265 22.88 -27.45 17.31
CA GLY A 265 22.90 -28.02 18.65
C GLY A 265 24.27 -27.86 19.29
N ASP A 266 24.32 -27.24 20.48
CA ASP A 266 25.38 -27.52 21.44
C ASP A 266 24.99 -27.26 22.92
N THR A 267 24.70 -28.37 23.59
CA THR A 267 25.08 -28.87 24.94
C THR A 267 25.04 -28.04 26.26
N SER A 268 24.58 -26.78 26.34
CA SER A 268 24.30 -26.18 27.67
C SER A 268 23.02 -25.33 27.77
N CYS A 269 21.94 -25.82 27.16
CA CYS A 269 20.63 -25.19 27.29
C CYS A 269 20.15 -25.12 28.75
N VAL A 270 19.50 -24.03 29.12
CA VAL A 270 18.67 -23.98 30.31
C VAL A 270 17.35 -24.69 29.96
N VAL A 271 17.01 -25.76 30.68
CA VAL A 271 15.89 -26.63 30.32
C VAL A 271 14.86 -26.70 31.46
N ASN A 272 13.59 -26.45 31.14
CA ASN A 272 12.41 -26.68 32.00
C ASN A 272 12.49 -26.07 33.41
N GLN A 273 13.18 -24.94 33.55
CA GLN A 273 13.25 -24.20 34.81
C GLN A 273 12.18 -23.11 34.87
N THR A 274 11.80 -22.70 36.07
CA THR A 274 11.00 -21.49 36.31
C THR A 274 11.90 -20.43 36.92
N LEU A 275 12.03 -19.28 36.26
CA LEU A 275 12.97 -18.22 36.63
C LEU A 275 12.25 -16.88 36.78
N THR A 276 12.60 -16.13 37.82
CA THR A 276 12.16 -14.74 38.00
C THR A 276 13.21 -13.73 37.59
N SER A 277 14.48 -14.12 37.51
CA SER A 277 15.56 -13.34 36.91
C SER A 277 16.70 -14.28 36.53
N LEU A 278 17.50 -13.88 35.55
CA LEU A 278 18.69 -14.62 35.16
C LEU A 278 19.81 -13.65 34.82
N THR A 279 20.94 -13.78 35.49
CA THR A 279 22.17 -13.08 35.09
C THR A 279 22.81 -13.84 33.93
N LEU A 280 22.79 -13.24 32.74
CA LEU A 280 23.40 -13.82 31.57
C LEU A 280 24.87 -13.44 31.47
N ASN A 281 25.73 -14.39 31.13
CA ASN A 281 27.10 -14.09 30.73
C ASN A 281 27.13 -13.67 29.26
N MET A 282 27.14 -12.37 28.99
CA MET A 282 27.17 -11.80 27.64
C MET A 282 28.46 -12.11 26.86
N TRP A 283 29.52 -12.63 27.50
CA TRP A 283 30.71 -13.07 26.79
C TRP A 283 30.53 -14.41 26.06
N LYS A 284 29.43 -15.13 26.31
CA LYS A 284 29.13 -16.35 25.56
C LYS A 284 28.56 -16.00 24.18
N THR A 285 29.00 -16.74 23.17
CA THR A 285 28.47 -16.67 21.81
C THR A 285 27.16 -17.43 21.65
N HIS A 286 26.87 -18.41 22.53
CA HIS A 286 25.70 -19.28 22.42
C HIS A 286 24.85 -19.23 23.68
N HIS A 287 23.56 -18.95 23.51
CA HIS A 287 22.53 -18.98 24.55
C HIS A 287 21.35 -19.83 24.10
N CYS A 288 20.93 -20.80 24.92
CA CYS A 288 19.83 -21.72 24.59
C CYS A 288 18.88 -21.88 25.77
N PHE A 289 17.57 -21.73 25.51
CA PHE A 289 16.48 -21.89 26.47
C PHE A 289 15.42 -22.83 25.91
N LEU A 290 15.10 -23.88 26.66
CA LEU A 290 14.19 -24.94 26.26
C LEU A 290 13.12 -25.16 27.33
N GLY A 291 11.86 -24.83 27.05
CA GLY A 291 10.77 -25.05 28.01
C GLY A 291 10.83 -24.19 29.28
N VAL A 292 11.61 -23.11 29.29
CA VAL A 292 11.80 -22.27 30.49
C VAL A 292 10.60 -21.36 30.70
N THR A 293 10.18 -21.20 31.95
CA THR A 293 9.08 -20.31 32.34
C THR A 293 9.62 -19.07 33.06
N PHE A 294 9.26 -17.88 32.57
CA PHE A 294 9.50 -16.59 33.21
C PHE A 294 8.16 -16.04 33.71
N SER A 295 8.10 -15.61 34.97
CA SER A 295 6.82 -15.23 35.59
C SER A 295 6.95 -14.04 36.54
N GLY A 296 6.04 -13.09 36.39
CA GLY A 296 5.88 -11.95 37.30
C GLY A 296 6.54 -10.67 36.79
N VAL A 297 6.04 -9.54 37.31
CA VAL A 297 6.62 -8.21 37.06
C VAL A 297 8.06 -8.18 37.58
N GLY A 298 9.00 -7.81 36.72
CA GLY A 298 10.44 -7.87 37.00
C GLY A 298 11.15 -9.11 36.47
N ALA A 299 10.40 -10.10 35.95
CA ALA A 299 10.97 -11.22 35.21
C ALA A 299 11.37 -10.78 33.79
N VAL A 300 12.56 -10.18 33.71
CA VAL A 300 13.12 -9.64 32.47
C VAL A 300 14.32 -10.47 32.05
N LEU A 301 14.26 -11.06 30.86
CA LEU A 301 15.39 -11.71 30.21
C LEU A 301 15.96 -10.77 29.17
N THR A 302 17.12 -10.17 29.45
CA THR A 302 17.72 -9.11 28.63
C THR A 302 19.03 -9.54 27.99
N PHE A 303 19.09 -9.49 26.65
CA PHE A 303 20.31 -9.65 25.87
C PHE A 303 20.82 -8.29 25.41
N SER A 304 21.96 -7.85 25.97
CA SER A 304 22.67 -6.65 25.51
C SER A 304 23.64 -7.03 24.40
N LEU A 305 23.18 -6.94 23.15
CA LEU A 305 23.89 -7.47 21.98
C LEU A 305 25.27 -6.82 21.78
N ASN A 306 25.38 -5.52 22.04
CA ASN A 306 26.65 -4.79 21.93
C ASN A 306 27.66 -5.15 23.03
N SER A 307 27.26 -5.89 24.06
CA SER A 307 28.17 -6.44 25.09
C SER A 307 28.65 -7.85 24.76
N MET A 308 28.22 -8.42 23.63
CA MET A 308 28.65 -9.73 23.15
C MET A 308 29.90 -9.62 22.27
N PRO A 309 30.69 -10.69 22.11
CA PRO A 309 31.87 -10.69 21.24
C PRO A 309 31.46 -10.74 19.75
N LEU A 310 30.97 -9.61 19.21
CA LEU A 310 30.41 -9.50 17.85
C LEU A 310 31.38 -9.86 16.70
N HIS A 311 32.68 -9.99 16.97
CA HIS A 311 33.67 -10.52 16.02
C HIS A 311 33.58 -12.05 15.85
N LEU A 312 32.68 -12.70 16.59
CA LEU A 312 32.33 -14.12 16.48
C LEU A 312 30.83 -14.24 16.17
N PRO A 313 30.40 -15.31 15.49
CA PRO A 313 28.98 -15.59 15.30
C PRO A 313 28.26 -15.77 16.65
N ILE A 314 27.14 -15.07 16.83
CA ILE A 314 26.29 -15.15 18.02
C ILE A 314 25.02 -15.95 17.71
N ASN A 315 24.62 -16.84 18.61
CA ASN A 315 23.43 -17.67 18.48
C ASN A 315 22.59 -17.66 19.77
N ILE A 316 21.35 -17.19 19.68
CA ILE A 316 20.40 -17.10 20.79
C ILE A 316 19.12 -17.84 20.40
N THR A 317 18.79 -18.90 21.14
CA THR A 317 17.61 -19.74 20.89
C THR A 317 16.71 -19.82 22.12
N LEU A 318 15.42 -19.56 21.92
CA LEU A 318 14.36 -19.75 22.91
C LEU A 318 13.26 -20.59 22.28
N THR A 319 13.06 -21.80 22.78
CA THR A 319 12.12 -22.75 22.22
C THR A 319 11.21 -23.33 23.29
N GLY A 320 9.89 -23.24 23.11
CA GLY A 320 8.94 -23.79 24.09
C GLY A 320 8.86 -22.97 25.38
N CYS A 321 9.40 -21.75 25.41
CA CYS A 321 9.45 -20.93 26.60
C CYS A 321 8.09 -20.30 26.91
N THR A 322 7.82 -20.03 28.18
CA THR A 322 6.56 -19.44 28.65
C THR A 322 6.84 -18.14 29.41
N PHE A 323 6.17 -17.05 29.05
CA PHE A 323 6.27 -15.75 29.72
C PHE A 323 4.92 -15.37 30.32
N LEU A 324 4.87 -15.13 31.62
CA LEU A 324 3.63 -14.93 32.39
C LEU A 324 3.67 -13.62 33.18
N TYR A 325 2.50 -12.99 33.29
CA TYR A 325 2.17 -11.99 34.31
C TYR A 325 3.15 -10.81 34.38
N GLY A 326 3.47 -10.21 33.23
CA GLY A 326 4.36 -9.06 33.12
C GLY A 326 5.81 -9.40 32.80
N ALA A 327 6.12 -10.67 32.50
CA ALA A 327 7.45 -11.07 32.08
C ALA A 327 7.82 -10.48 30.70
N VAL A 328 9.10 -10.20 30.50
CA VAL A 328 9.61 -9.50 29.31
C VAL A 328 10.84 -10.21 28.76
N LEU A 329 10.85 -10.45 27.45
CA LEU A 329 12.03 -10.86 26.70
C LEU A 329 12.57 -9.66 25.94
N GLN A 330 13.84 -9.30 26.13
CA GLN A 330 14.40 -8.07 25.58
C GLN A 330 15.73 -8.31 24.86
N PHE A 331 15.86 -7.73 23.67
CA PHE A 331 17.09 -7.65 22.89
C PHE A 331 17.44 -6.18 22.66
N VAL A 332 18.60 -5.75 23.15
CA VAL A 332 19.02 -4.35 23.15
C VAL A 332 20.29 -4.20 22.33
N GLY A 333 20.20 -3.36 21.30
CA GLY A 333 21.32 -2.93 20.47
C GLY A 333 22.02 -1.69 21.02
N GLY A 334 22.80 -1.04 20.17
CA GLY A 334 23.60 0.15 20.50
C GLY A 334 22.98 1.44 19.98
N ALA A 335 23.71 2.54 20.14
CA ALA A 335 23.36 3.81 19.50
C ALA A 335 23.41 3.71 17.97
N GLU A 336 24.35 2.91 17.44
CA GLU A 336 24.53 2.62 16.02
C GLU A 336 24.70 1.12 15.79
N ALA A 337 24.45 0.67 14.55
CA ALA A 337 24.57 -0.73 14.17
C ALA A 337 26.05 -1.14 14.12
N ALA A 338 26.50 -1.87 15.14
CA ALA A 338 27.87 -2.36 15.25
C ALA A 338 28.18 -3.41 14.17
N GLU A 339 29.42 -3.41 13.66
CA GLU A 339 29.93 -4.47 12.79
C GLU A 339 29.92 -5.81 13.52
N SER A 340 29.56 -6.88 12.81
CA SER A 340 29.30 -8.18 13.42
C SER A 340 29.54 -9.31 12.42
N SER A 341 30.02 -10.46 12.91
CA SER A 341 30.17 -11.70 12.13
C SER A 341 28.85 -12.46 11.95
N GLY A 342 27.73 -11.90 12.43
CA GLY A 342 26.39 -12.47 12.34
C GLY A 342 25.77 -12.73 13.71
N VAL A 343 24.49 -12.41 13.84
CA VAL A 343 23.72 -12.65 15.08
C VAL A 343 22.43 -13.37 14.75
N LEU A 344 22.34 -14.63 15.15
CA LEU A 344 21.17 -15.48 14.96
C LEU A 344 20.28 -15.42 16.21
N ILE A 345 19.01 -15.00 16.05
CA ILE A 345 18.02 -15.01 17.12
C ILE A 345 16.81 -15.83 16.67
N ARG A 346 16.46 -16.87 17.44
CA ARG A 346 15.30 -17.73 17.20
C ARG A 346 14.44 -17.80 18.44
N VAL A 347 13.22 -17.26 18.36
CA VAL A 347 12.18 -17.37 19.38
C VAL A 347 11.04 -18.19 18.78
N GLY A 348 10.82 -19.39 19.28
CA GLY A 348 9.92 -20.38 18.71
C GLY A 348 9.01 -21.03 19.75
N ARG A 349 7.78 -21.37 19.35
CA ARG A 349 6.84 -22.15 20.19
C ARG A 349 6.63 -21.51 21.56
N THR A 350 6.48 -20.20 21.60
CA THR A 350 6.45 -19.42 22.85
C THR A 350 5.02 -19.18 23.29
N VAL A 351 4.76 -19.35 24.60
CA VAL A 351 3.46 -18.99 25.21
C VAL A 351 3.63 -17.69 25.98
N MET A 352 2.77 -16.71 25.72
CA MET A 352 2.81 -15.40 26.35
C MET A 352 1.45 -15.09 26.99
N ARG A 353 1.45 -14.77 28.28
CA ARG A 353 0.26 -14.34 29.02
C ARG A 353 0.57 -13.00 29.69
N SER A 354 -0.04 -11.91 29.19
CA SER A 354 0.29 -10.53 29.58
C SER A 354 1.80 -10.30 29.63
N SER A 355 2.49 -10.54 28.52
CA SER A 355 3.96 -10.46 28.41
C SER A 355 4.34 -9.86 27.06
N VAL A 356 5.60 -9.49 26.85
CA VAL A 356 6.05 -8.84 25.60
C VAL A 356 7.47 -9.23 25.19
N VAL A 357 7.71 -9.35 23.88
CA VAL A 357 9.05 -9.43 23.28
C VAL A 357 9.46 -8.03 22.80
N VAL A 358 10.64 -7.57 23.16
CA VAL A 358 11.12 -6.22 22.90
C VAL A 358 12.43 -6.26 22.13
N PHE A 359 12.49 -5.54 21.01
CA PHE A 359 13.74 -5.16 20.35
C PHE A 359 13.93 -3.66 20.52
N ALA A 360 15.12 -3.22 20.92
CA ALA A 360 15.40 -1.83 21.18
C ALA A 360 16.72 -1.38 20.55
N LEU A 361 16.72 -0.16 20.01
CA LEU A 361 17.88 0.53 19.45
C LEU A 361 18.46 -0.15 18.20
N ALA A 362 19.66 0.27 17.77
CA ALA A 362 20.29 -0.23 16.55
C ALA A 362 20.89 -1.63 16.78
N LEU A 363 20.31 -2.64 16.13
CA LEU A 363 20.83 -4.00 16.24
C LEU A 363 22.15 -4.12 15.46
N PRO A 364 23.06 -5.03 15.85
CA PRO A 364 24.27 -5.30 15.06
C PRO A 364 23.96 -5.63 13.60
N GLN A 365 24.95 -5.44 12.73
CA GLN A 365 24.83 -5.83 11.34
C GLN A 365 24.73 -7.35 11.22
N HIS A 366 24.10 -7.82 10.14
CA HIS A 366 23.96 -9.24 9.82
C HIS A 366 23.19 -10.02 10.89
N CYS A 367 22.17 -9.40 11.49
CA CYS A 367 21.22 -10.11 12.34
C CYS A 367 20.23 -10.91 11.47
N ASP A 368 20.00 -12.16 11.82
CA ASP A 368 18.90 -12.98 11.32
C ASP A 368 17.98 -13.36 12.48
N ILE A 369 16.80 -12.75 12.52
CA ILE A 369 15.89 -12.79 13.65
C ILE A 369 14.56 -13.42 13.22
N ALA A 370 14.12 -14.44 13.95
CA ALA A 370 12.81 -15.04 13.75
C ALA A 370 12.06 -15.19 15.08
N VAL A 371 10.87 -14.61 15.15
CA VAL A 371 9.89 -14.78 16.23
C VAL A 371 8.68 -15.50 15.65
N THR A 372 8.57 -16.79 15.93
CA THR A 372 7.62 -17.68 15.26
C THR A 372 6.83 -18.54 16.22
N GLU A 373 5.61 -18.91 15.83
CA GLU A 373 4.78 -19.88 16.58
C GLU A 373 4.54 -19.38 18.01
N VAL A 374 3.96 -18.17 18.14
CA VAL A 374 3.67 -17.54 19.43
C VAL A 374 2.18 -17.63 19.73
N ASP A 375 1.81 -18.18 20.88
CA ASP A 375 0.45 -18.12 21.44
C ASP A 375 0.39 -17.05 22.54
N ALA A 376 -0.30 -15.94 22.27
CA ALA A 376 -0.36 -14.79 23.17
C ALA A 376 -1.80 -14.50 23.65
N VAL A 377 -1.97 -14.30 24.96
CA VAL A 377 -3.22 -13.79 25.54
C VAL A 377 -2.91 -12.58 26.42
N GLN A 378 -3.51 -11.43 26.10
CA GLN A 378 -3.32 -10.18 26.82
C GLN A 378 -4.50 -9.91 27.76
N LEU A 379 -4.26 -10.01 29.07
CA LEU A 379 -5.24 -9.72 30.14
C LEU A 379 -5.03 -8.34 30.76
N SER A 380 -3.78 -7.88 30.75
CA SER A 380 -3.34 -6.67 31.43
C SER A 380 -2.23 -5.99 30.64
N VAL A 381 -2.06 -4.70 30.88
CA VAL A 381 -0.97 -3.91 30.30
C VAL A 381 0.35 -4.37 30.92
N VAL A 382 1.42 -4.38 30.12
CA VAL A 382 2.76 -4.78 30.55
C VAL A 382 3.62 -3.54 30.71
N ASP A 383 4.25 -3.41 31.88
CA ASP A 383 5.27 -2.39 32.14
C ASP A 383 6.57 -2.76 31.41
N ILE A 384 7.13 -1.81 30.68
CA ILE A 384 8.35 -2.04 29.90
C ILE A 384 9.54 -1.53 30.72
N PRO A 385 10.54 -2.38 31.00
CA PRO A 385 11.71 -2.00 31.76
C PRO A 385 12.39 -0.74 31.22
N ASP A 386 12.94 0.06 32.13
CA ASP A 386 13.69 1.29 31.84
C ASP A 386 12.91 2.39 31.10
N THR A 387 11.57 2.31 31.13
CA THR A 387 10.69 3.33 30.56
C THR A 387 9.42 3.49 31.40
N THR A 388 8.77 4.65 31.30
CA THR A 388 7.38 4.83 31.77
C THR A 388 6.35 4.29 30.77
N SER A 389 6.81 3.54 29.76
CA SER A 389 5.95 3.04 28.69
C SER A 389 5.25 1.77 29.13
N ARG A 390 3.97 1.70 28.80
CA ARG A 390 3.09 0.56 29.05
C ARG A 390 2.48 0.14 27.72
N THR A 391 2.43 -1.16 27.45
CA THR A 391 1.89 -1.65 26.16
C THR A 391 1.00 -2.87 26.32
N LEU A 392 0.06 -3.01 25.40
CA LEU A 392 -0.75 -4.20 25.14
C LEU A 392 -0.32 -4.76 23.78
N SER A 393 0.91 -5.28 23.69
CA SER A 393 1.46 -5.80 22.45
C SER A 393 2.23 -7.08 22.62
N VAL A 394 2.22 -7.93 21.58
CA VAL A 394 3.00 -9.18 21.56
C VAL A 394 4.48 -8.88 21.33
N LEU A 395 4.75 -7.95 20.42
CA LEU A 395 6.10 -7.53 20.07
C LEU A 395 6.20 -6.01 19.98
N LEU A 396 7.24 -5.47 20.62
CA LEU A 396 7.59 -4.06 20.60
C LEU A 396 8.94 -3.83 19.91
N LEU A 397 8.99 -2.85 19.01
CA LEU A 397 10.19 -2.29 18.41
C LEU A 397 10.39 -0.86 18.91
N ARG A 398 11.45 -0.60 19.67
CA ARG A 398 11.76 0.73 20.24
C ARG A 398 12.98 1.35 19.56
N ASN A 399 12.76 2.35 18.71
CA ASN A 399 13.83 3.03 17.96
C ASN A 399 14.78 2.05 17.23
N VAL A 400 14.21 1.03 16.57
CA VAL A 400 14.99 -0.05 15.98
C VAL A 400 15.61 0.37 14.65
N VAL A 401 16.88 0.04 14.47
CA VAL A 401 17.59 0.12 13.19
C VAL A 401 18.02 -1.30 12.79
N LEU A 402 17.58 -1.75 11.62
CA LEU A 402 18.08 -2.96 10.96
C LEU A 402 19.01 -2.53 9.82
N ALA A 403 20.26 -3.02 9.85
CA ALA A 403 21.28 -2.74 8.86
C ALA A 403 21.86 -4.06 8.33
N ALA A 404 21.62 -4.36 7.05
CA ALA A 404 21.91 -5.68 6.46
C ALA A 404 21.37 -6.85 7.29
N SER A 405 20.15 -6.70 7.84
CA SER A 405 19.56 -7.62 8.82
C SER A 405 18.12 -8.00 8.46
N SER A 406 17.66 -9.17 8.90
CA SER A 406 16.30 -9.66 8.71
C SER A 406 15.55 -9.85 10.04
N LEU A 407 14.28 -9.45 10.07
CA LEU A 407 13.35 -9.74 11.16
C LEU A 407 12.07 -10.37 10.60
N LEU A 408 11.81 -11.62 10.97
CA LEU A 408 10.60 -12.35 10.65
C LEU A 408 9.74 -12.53 11.90
N VAL A 409 8.50 -12.05 11.85
CA VAL A 409 7.44 -12.39 12.80
C VAL A 409 6.43 -13.26 12.07
N SER A 410 6.22 -14.50 12.52
CA SER A 410 5.40 -15.46 11.77
C SER A 410 4.52 -16.31 12.68
N ASN A 411 3.31 -16.66 12.24
CA ASN A 411 2.46 -17.63 12.96
C ASN A 411 2.21 -17.21 14.42
N VAL A 412 1.97 -15.92 14.66
CA VAL A 412 1.52 -15.41 15.95
C VAL A 412 0.01 -15.58 16.03
N ASN A 413 -0.50 -16.24 17.05
CA ASN A 413 -1.92 -16.29 17.37
C ASN A 413 -2.13 -15.53 18.68
N ALA A 414 -2.74 -14.35 18.59
CA ALA A 414 -2.85 -13.43 19.71
C ALA A 414 -4.29 -13.00 19.96
N HIS A 415 -4.71 -13.07 21.22
CA HIS A 415 -6.02 -12.64 21.67
C HIS A 415 -5.89 -11.60 22.80
N SER A 416 -6.61 -10.50 22.69
CA SER A 416 -6.68 -9.47 23.74
C SER A 416 -8.10 -9.38 24.30
N LEU A 417 -8.21 -9.44 25.62
CA LEU A 417 -9.48 -9.24 26.34
C LEU A 417 -9.76 -7.75 26.65
N ARG A 418 -8.79 -6.88 26.36
CA ARG A 418 -8.94 -5.42 26.42
C ARG A 418 -8.82 -4.81 25.04
N TYR A 419 -9.77 -3.96 24.70
CA TYR A 419 -9.71 -3.14 23.50
C TYR A 419 -8.58 -2.10 23.59
N GLY A 420 -7.99 -1.71 22.45
CA GLY A 420 -6.93 -0.70 22.34
C GLY A 420 -5.49 -1.23 22.33
N GLY A 421 -5.30 -2.55 22.21
CA GLY A 421 -3.96 -3.14 22.07
C GLY A 421 -3.39 -3.05 20.65
N PHE A 422 -2.10 -3.27 20.51
CA PHE A 422 -1.40 -3.33 19.22
C PHE A 422 -0.80 -4.72 19.04
N GLY A 423 -1.06 -5.42 17.94
CA GLY A 423 -0.47 -6.73 17.70
C GLY A 423 1.06 -6.66 17.72
N LEU A 424 1.58 -5.84 16.81
CA LEU A 424 2.96 -5.37 16.74
C LEU A 424 2.98 -3.87 16.94
N TYR A 425 3.94 -3.39 17.72
CA TYR A 425 4.08 -1.97 18.02
C TYR A 425 5.49 -1.51 17.73
N SER A 426 5.65 -0.44 16.97
CA SER A 426 6.90 0.29 16.83
C SER A 426 6.75 1.70 17.39
N VAL A 427 7.48 1.95 18.48
CA VAL A 427 7.57 3.25 19.14
C VAL A 427 8.86 3.94 18.73
N GLY A 428 8.74 5.21 18.33
CA GLY A 428 9.84 5.98 17.76
C GLY A 428 10.13 5.61 16.30
N THR A 429 11.41 5.63 15.90
CA THR A 429 11.78 5.42 14.48
C THR A 429 12.15 3.97 14.21
N LEU A 430 11.47 3.33 13.26
CA LEU A 430 11.88 2.06 12.66
C LEU A 430 12.61 2.32 11.34
N THR A 431 13.87 1.92 11.27
CA THR A 431 14.72 2.14 10.10
C THR A 431 15.22 0.81 9.53
N LEU A 432 15.00 0.59 8.23
CA LEU A 432 15.51 -0.55 7.47
C LEU A 432 16.48 -0.03 6.40
N VAL A 433 17.74 -0.45 6.46
CA VAL A 433 18.79 -0.04 5.52
C VAL A 433 19.70 -1.19 5.08
N GLY A 434 20.36 -1.02 3.93
CA GLY A 434 21.41 -1.91 3.47
C GLY A 434 20.90 -3.31 3.12
N GLY A 435 19.77 -3.41 2.41
CA GLY A 435 19.16 -4.70 2.07
C GLY A 435 18.45 -5.38 3.25
N SER A 436 18.06 -4.62 4.27
CA SER A 436 17.37 -5.17 5.44
C SER A 436 15.95 -5.59 5.11
N SER A 437 15.39 -6.49 5.91
CA SER A 437 14.01 -6.92 5.74
C SER A 437 13.25 -7.08 7.05
N LEU A 438 11.98 -6.70 7.04
CA LEU A 438 11.03 -6.96 8.12
C LEU A 438 9.77 -7.57 7.53
N TYR A 439 9.43 -8.78 7.97
CA TYR A 439 8.22 -9.50 7.58
C TYR A 439 7.35 -9.77 8.81
N ALA A 440 6.06 -9.48 8.73
CA ALA A 440 5.05 -10.05 9.61
C ALA A 440 4.07 -10.87 8.77
N ARG A 441 3.98 -12.18 9.01
CA ARG A 441 3.18 -13.07 8.17
C ARG A 441 2.42 -14.16 8.90
N TYR A 442 1.26 -14.54 8.36
CA TYR A 442 0.42 -15.60 8.93
C TYR A 442 0.10 -15.36 10.41
N CYS A 443 0.04 -14.10 10.84
CA CYS A 443 -0.35 -13.73 12.19
C CYS A 443 -1.88 -13.53 12.26
N SER A 444 -2.47 -13.92 13.38
CA SER A 444 -3.89 -13.75 13.69
C SER A 444 -4.01 -12.93 14.97
N PHE A 445 -4.68 -11.78 14.87
CA PHE A 445 -4.93 -10.88 16.01
C PHE A 445 -6.43 -10.73 16.25
N ASP A 446 -6.87 -11.04 17.47
CA ASP A 446 -8.24 -10.89 17.92
C ASP A 446 -8.33 -9.97 19.14
N GLY A 447 -9.25 -9.00 19.11
CA GLY A 447 -9.41 -7.99 20.17
C GLY A 447 -8.35 -6.87 20.18
N TYR A 448 -7.51 -6.78 19.15
CA TYR A 448 -6.50 -5.72 18.98
C TYR A 448 -7.04 -4.57 18.11
N GLU A 449 -6.57 -3.35 18.36
CA GLU A 449 -6.94 -2.17 17.57
C GLU A 449 -6.18 -2.09 16.26
N HIS A 450 -4.87 -2.38 16.28
CA HIS A 450 -4.03 -2.39 15.10
C HIS A 450 -3.23 -3.68 15.01
N LEU A 451 -3.07 -4.23 13.81
CA LEU A 451 -2.16 -5.35 13.59
C LEU A 451 -0.72 -4.88 13.73
N PHE A 452 -0.33 -3.81 13.04
CA PHE A 452 0.97 -3.16 13.22
C PHE A 452 0.81 -1.64 13.33
N TYR A 453 1.08 -1.11 14.52
CA TYR A 453 1.26 0.32 14.73
C TYR A 453 2.73 0.71 14.56
N VAL A 454 3.01 1.69 13.71
CA VAL A 454 4.35 2.22 13.46
C VAL A 454 4.36 3.73 13.62
N TYR A 455 5.15 4.24 14.55
CA TYR A 455 5.22 5.69 14.79
C TYR A 455 5.91 6.43 13.62
N ARG A 456 7.15 6.07 13.29
CA ARG A 456 7.90 6.60 12.14
C ARG A 456 8.61 5.46 11.41
N LEU A 457 8.57 5.45 10.08
CA LEU A 457 9.13 4.36 9.27
C LEU A 457 10.00 4.89 8.13
N SER A 458 11.21 4.34 8.02
CA SER A 458 12.15 4.63 6.95
C SER A 458 12.71 3.33 6.35
N VAL A 459 12.33 3.02 5.11
CA VAL A 459 12.81 1.84 4.38
C VAL A 459 13.65 2.30 3.19
N ARG A 460 14.96 2.06 3.23
CA ARG A 460 15.91 2.59 2.24
C ARG A 460 16.93 1.55 1.80
N ASN A 461 17.55 1.81 0.65
CA ASN A 461 18.66 1.03 0.10
C ASN A 461 18.32 -0.46 -0.06
N HIS A 462 17.41 -0.77 -0.99
CA HIS A 462 17.00 -2.14 -1.34
C HIS A 462 16.40 -2.93 -0.16
N SER A 463 15.78 -2.24 0.79
CA SER A 463 15.19 -2.87 1.98
C SER A 463 13.70 -3.15 1.79
N VAL A 464 13.15 -4.07 2.60
CA VAL A 464 11.76 -4.52 2.49
C VAL A 464 11.05 -4.47 3.84
N PHE A 465 9.88 -3.84 3.87
CA PHE A 465 8.89 -3.98 4.95
C PHE A 465 7.66 -4.69 4.40
N ALA A 466 7.19 -5.77 5.03
CA ALA A 466 6.09 -6.54 4.48
C ALA A 466 5.13 -7.11 5.54
N LEU A 467 3.83 -6.89 5.33
CA LEU A 467 2.72 -7.53 6.03
C LEU A 467 2.05 -8.53 5.08
N LEU A 468 2.18 -9.83 5.33
CA LEU A 468 1.77 -10.87 4.39
C LEU A 468 0.78 -11.87 5.01
N ASN A 469 -0.39 -12.05 4.39
CA ASN A 469 -1.33 -13.12 4.74
C ASN A 469 -1.72 -13.14 6.23
N ASN A 470 -1.90 -11.98 6.84
CA ASN A 470 -2.33 -11.88 8.22
C ASN A 470 -3.86 -11.74 8.32
N MET A 471 -4.39 -12.06 9.49
CA MET A 471 -5.81 -11.96 9.79
C MET A 471 -6.03 -11.07 11.03
N MET A 472 -7.03 -10.19 10.96
CA MET A 472 -7.53 -9.47 12.12
C MET A 472 -9.04 -9.64 12.21
N SER A 473 -9.56 -10.18 13.31
CA SER A 473 -11.00 -10.47 13.44
C SER A 473 -11.84 -9.19 13.32
N SER A 474 -11.46 -8.17 14.09
CA SER A 474 -11.96 -6.81 14.01
C SER A 474 -10.90 -5.83 14.51
N GLY A 475 -10.90 -4.59 14.02
CA GLY A 475 -10.04 -3.53 14.53
C GLY A 475 -10.08 -2.25 13.71
N THR A 476 -9.11 -1.37 13.93
CA THR A 476 -8.97 -0.10 13.23
C THR A 476 -8.14 -0.24 11.97
N SER A 477 -6.95 -0.89 12.03
CA SER A 477 -6.16 -1.09 10.80
C SER A 477 -5.14 -2.23 10.78
N PHE A 478 -4.77 -2.70 9.59
CA PHE A 478 -3.64 -3.63 9.44
C PHE A 478 -2.31 -2.91 9.65
N LEU A 479 -2.16 -1.75 9.02
CA LEU A 479 -0.99 -0.91 9.18
C LEU A 479 -1.41 0.50 9.58
N TYR A 480 -1.07 0.90 10.81
CA TYR A 480 -1.22 2.27 11.28
C TYR A 480 0.14 2.95 11.26
N GLN A 481 0.24 4.08 10.59
CA GLN A 481 1.46 4.87 10.51
C GLN A 481 1.19 6.28 11.01
N HIS A 482 1.79 6.66 12.13
CA HIS A 482 1.41 7.88 12.83
C HIS A 482 2.09 9.14 12.29
N GLN A 483 3.35 9.06 11.88
CA GLN A 483 4.11 10.24 11.48
C GLN A 483 4.81 10.01 10.12
N GLU A 484 6.04 10.51 9.97
CA GLU A 484 6.78 10.46 8.72
C GLU A 484 7.04 9.01 8.26
N PHE A 485 6.79 8.79 6.98
CA PHE A 485 7.02 7.54 6.29
C PHE A 485 7.80 7.79 5.00
N SER A 486 8.91 7.06 4.81
CA SER A 486 9.71 7.13 3.59
C SER A 486 10.11 5.75 3.07
N VAL A 487 9.91 5.51 1.77
CA VAL A 487 10.44 4.36 1.03
C VAL A 487 11.26 4.87 -0.14
N SER A 488 12.57 4.56 -0.17
CA SER A 488 13.48 5.07 -1.21
C SER A 488 14.55 4.09 -1.65
N ASN A 489 15.28 4.42 -2.72
CA ASN A 489 16.41 3.65 -3.25
C ASN A 489 16.07 2.17 -3.48
N HIS A 490 15.12 1.91 -4.39
CA HIS A 490 14.69 0.55 -4.77
C HIS A 490 14.14 -0.30 -3.62
N SER A 491 13.62 0.36 -2.57
CA SER A 491 13.03 -0.31 -1.41
C SER A 491 11.53 -0.49 -1.54
N VAL A 492 10.97 -1.33 -0.68
CA VAL A 492 9.59 -1.79 -0.81
C VAL A 492 8.84 -1.78 0.51
N LEU A 493 7.59 -1.30 0.49
CA LEU A 493 6.59 -1.65 1.50
C LEU A 493 5.48 -2.49 0.88
N ARG A 494 5.18 -3.65 1.45
CA ARG A 494 4.13 -4.57 0.98
C ARG A 494 3.08 -4.83 2.05
N VAL A 495 1.81 -4.78 1.68
CA VAL A 495 0.67 -5.20 2.52
C VAL A 495 -0.19 -6.11 1.65
N VAL A 496 0.09 -7.41 1.69
CA VAL A 496 -0.43 -8.39 0.72
C VAL A 496 -1.17 -9.52 1.41
N GLY A 497 -2.39 -9.83 0.97
CA GLY A 497 -3.20 -10.95 1.44
C GLY A 497 -3.73 -10.78 2.87
N ASN A 498 -3.73 -9.56 3.41
CA ASN A 498 -4.23 -9.31 4.76
C ASN A 498 -5.76 -9.22 4.73
N SER A 499 -6.41 -9.86 5.71
CA SER A 499 -7.87 -9.99 5.74
C SER A 499 -8.43 -9.70 7.12
N GLY A 500 -9.66 -9.20 7.17
CA GLY A 500 -10.28 -8.80 8.44
C GLY A 500 -11.33 -7.72 8.30
N SER A 501 -12.08 -7.50 9.38
CA SER A 501 -13.02 -6.38 9.51
C SER A 501 -12.31 -5.19 10.12
N VAL A 502 -11.78 -4.28 9.28
CA VAL A 502 -11.01 -3.13 9.73
C VAL A 502 -11.60 -1.82 9.23
N SER A 503 -11.44 -0.75 10.00
CA SER A 503 -11.84 0.59 9.55
C SER A 503 -11.00 1.07 8.36
N TYR A 504 -9.70 0.73 8.37
CA TYR A 504 -8.74 1.10 7.33
C TYR A 504 -7.75 -0.05 7.10
N ALA A 505 -7.49 -0.48 5.87
CA ALA A 505 -6.41 -1.45 5.63
C ALA A 505 -5.06 -0.84 6.04
N THR A 506 -4.80 0.37 5.55
CA THR A 506 -3.66 1.20 5.92
C THR A 506 -4.18 2.58 6.33
N TYR A 507 -3.71 3.10 7.45
CA TYR A 507 -3.99 4.46 7.91
C TYR A 507 -2.67 5.21 8.08
N ASN A 508 -2.55 6.38 7.47
CA ASN A 508 -1.41 7.26 7.66
C ASN A 508 -1.86 8.67 8.08
N ASP A 509 -1.29 9.17 9.17
CA ASP A 509 -1.62 10.47 9.76
C ASP A 509 -0.57 11.56 9.42
N GLY A 510 0.46 11.22 8.65
CA GLY A 510 1.63 12.06 8.37
C GLY A 510 2.00 12.16 6.89
N LEU A 511 3.27 12.50 6.64
CA LEU A 511 3.80 12.66 5.28
C LEU A 511 4.29 11.31 4.73
N TRP A 512 3.88 11.00 3.50
CA TRP A 512 4.38 9.86 2.73
C TRP A 512 5.32 10.30 1.62
N THR A 513 6.54 9.77 1.65
CA THR A 513 7.53 9.95 0.58
C THR A 513 7.87 8.61 -0.04
N VAL A 514 7.68 8.47 -1.35
CA VAL A 514 8.11 7.30 -2.11
C VAL A 514 8.91 7.81 -3.30
N GLU A 515 10.21 7.58 -3.28
CA GLU A 515 11.14 8.21 -4.23
C GLU A 515 12.23 7.24 -4.68
N GLN A 516 13.05 7.63 -5.66
CA GLN A 516 14.25 6.89 -6.07
C GLN A 516 13.96 5.40 -6.34
N SER A 517 12.95 5.13 -7.18
CA SER A 517 12.51 3.78 -7.54
C SER A 517 12.00 2.93 -6.37
N GLY A 518 11.63 3.54 -5.26
CA GLY A 518 10.88 2.87 -4.20
C GLY A 518 9.43 2.57 -4.60
N TRP A 519 8.83 1.53 -4.03
CA TRP A 519 7.43 1.21 -4.28
C TRP A 519 6.65 0.69 -3.07
N LEU A 520 5.34 0.94 -3.14
CA LEU A 520 4.33 0.44 -2.20
C LEU A 520 3.43 -0.54 -2.94
N ASP A 521 3.18 -1.70 -2.36
CA ASP A 521 2.41 -2.80 -2.95
C ASP A 521 1.30 -3.27 -2.01
N TRP A 522 0.04 -3.03 -2.35
CA TRP A 522 -1.12 -3.44 -1.56
C TRP A 522 -2.01 -4.38 -2.35
N ARG A 523 -2.20 -5.61 -1.85
CA ARG A 523 -2.99 -6.66 -2.50
C ARG A 523 -3.81 -7.48 -1.53
#